data_AF-A0A6J4TIK8-F1
#
_entry.id   AF-A0A6J4TIK8-F1
#
_cell.length_a   1.000
_cell.length_b   1.000
_cell.length_c   1.000
_cell.angle_alpha   90.00
_cell.angle_beta   90.00
_cell.angle_gamma   90.00
#
_symmetry.space_group_name_H-M   'P 1'
#
loop_
_entity.id
_entity.type
_entity.pdbx_description
1 polymer ?
#
loop_
_entity_poly.entity_id
_entity_poly.type
_entity_poly.pdbx_seq_one_letter_code
_entity_poly.pdbx_strand_id
1 'polypeptide(L)' 'MSPTVSELSIDKEALLAKYVEERDKRLRTDGTAQYQRMEGVFERYKLDLQGERIEREPVFDHVTFAFVGGGF' A
#
# COMPACT_ATOMS: atom_id res chain seq x y z
N MET A 1 -0.63 -14.69 40.14
CA MET A 1 0.43 -15.24 39.28
C MET A 1 0.03 -14.96 37.85
N SER A 2 0.91 -14.31 37.08
CA SER A 2 0.67 -14.07 35.66
C SER A 2 1.08 -15.32 34.88
N PRO A 3 0.29 -15.77 33.89
CA PRO A 3 0.63 -16.98 33.14
C PRO A 3 1.93 -16.76 32.36
N THR A 4 2.77 -17.80 32.32
CA THR A 4 4.03 -17.80 31.54
C THR A 4 3.76 -18.21 30.10
N VAL A 5 4.59 -17.79 29.14
CA VAL A 5 4.40 -18.02 27.69
C VAL A 5 4.26 -19.51 27.33
N SER A 6 4.78 -20.43 28.16
CA SER A 6 4.59 -21.88 27.96
C SER A 6 3.20 -22.40 28.34
N GLU A 7 2.44 -21.68 29.18
CA GLU A 7 1.06 -22.02 29.54
C GLU A 7 0.04 -21.57 28.49
N LEU A 8 0.44 -20.70 27.56
CA LEU A 8 -0.37 -20.27 26.43
C LEU A 8 -0.04 -21.15 25.21
N SER A 9 -0.35 -22.44 25.27
CA SER A 9 -0.30 -23.30 24.08
C SER A 9 -1.36 -22.82 23.08
N ILE A 10 -0.92 -22.12 22.03
CA ILE A 10 -1.82 -21.66 20.96
C ILE A 10 -2.21 -22.86 20.09
N ASP A 11 -3.52 -23.08 19.94
CA ASP A 11 -4.06 -23.99 18.94
C ASP A 11 -3.85 -23.40 17.54
N LYS A 12 -2.86 -23.94 16.82
CA LYS A 12 -2.48 -23.44 15.50
C LYS A 12 -3.46 -23.87 14.43
N GLU A 13 -4.08 -25.05 14.55
CA GLU A 13 -5.07 -25.51 13.60
C GLU A 13 -6.34 -24.64 13.65
N ALA A 14 -6.84 -24.36 14.86
CA ALA A 14 -7.99 -23.47 15.04
C ALA A 14 -7.70 -22.05 14.53
N LEU A 15 -6.49 -21.53 14.76
CA LEU A 15 -6.07 -20.24 14.25
C LEU A 15 -6.05 -20.21 12.71
N LEU A 16 -5.49 -21.25 12.08
CA LEU A 16 -5.44 -21.36 10.62
C LEU A 16 -6.85 -21.46 10.02
N ALA A 17 -7.72 -22.27 10.62
CA ALA A 17 -9.11 -22.39 10.20
C ALA A 17 -9.82 -21.03 10.26
N LYS A 18 -9.57 -20.26 11.32
CA LYS A 18 -10.13 -18.90 11.45
C LYS A 18 -9.59 -17.94 10.38
N TYR A 19 -8.30 -18.03 10.05
CA TYR A 19 -7.71 -17.20 8.99
C TYR A 19 -8.30 -17.53 7.62
N VAL A 20 -8.52 -18.81 7.30
CA VAL A 20 -9.15 -19.23 6.06
C VAL A 20 -10.59 -18.70 5.98
N GLU A 21 -11.38 -18.87 7.05
CA GLU A 21 -12.75 -18.35 7.13
C GLU A 21 -12.79 -16.82 6.88
N GLU A 22 -11.87 -16.06 7.48
CA GLU A 22 -11.81 -14.61 7.31
C GLU A 22 -11.27 -14.17 5.94
N ARG A 23 -10.36 -14.93 5.33
CA ARG A 23 -9.86 -14.72 3.97
C ARG A 23 -10.98 -14.92 2.95
N ASP A 24 -11.74 -16.00 3.11
CA ASP A 24 -12.78 -16.39 2.14
C ASP A 24 -13.92 -15.37 2.10
N LYS A 25 -14.19 -14.65 3.20
CA LYS A 25 -15.13 -13.51 3.23
C LYS A 25 -14.73 -12.34 2.32
N ARG A 26 -13.44 -12.20 1.99
CA ARG A 26 -12.88 -11.01 1.31
C ARG A 26 -12.29 -11.34 -0.06
N LEU A 27 -12.26 -12.61 -0.45
CA LEU A 27 -11.82 -13.03 -1.77
C LEU A 27 -12.81 -12.53 -2.82
N ARG A 28 -12.31 -11.70 -3.75
CA ARG A 28 -13.09 -11.19 -4.87
C ARG A 28 -12.55 -11.76 -6.19
N THR A 29 -13.46 -12.11 -7.08
CA THR A 29 -13.15 -12.67 -8.41
C THR A 29 -12.59 -11.62 -9.37
N ASP A 30 -12.90 -10.35 -9.18
CA ASP A 30 -12.37 -9.23 -9.98
C ASP A 30 -10.96 -8.78 -9.55
N GLY A 31 -10.43 -9.33 -8.46
CA GLY A 31 -9.03 -9.13 -8.07
C GLY A 31 -8.65 -7.65 -7.91
N THR A 32 -7.62 -7.20 -8.64
CA THR A 32 -7.15 -5.80 -8.61
C THR A 32 -8.07 -4.85 -9.37
N ALA A 33 -8.92 -5.36 -10.27
CA ALA A 33 -9.91 -4.56 -10.98
C ALA A 33 -11.02 -4.03 -10.06
N GLN A 34 -11.03 -4.46 -8.79
CA GLN A 34 -11.87 -3.86 -7.76
C GLN A 34 -11.59 -2.37 -7.51
N TYR A 35 -10.41 -1.88 -7.91
CA TYR A 35 -9.99 -0.50 -7.72
C TYR A 35 -10.20 0.32 -8.98
N GLN A 36 -10.76 1.50 -8.81
CA GLN A 36 -10.90 2.49 -9.88
C GLN A 36 -9.66 3.37 -9.92
N ARG A 37 -9.14 3.61 -11.13
CA ARG A 37 -8.09 4.62 -11.33
C ARG A 37 -8.64 6.00 -10.99
N MET A 38 -7.80 6.85 -10.40
CA MET A 38 -8.13 8.25 -10.11
C MET A 38 -8.14 9.11 -11.40
N GLU A 39 -8.97 8.73 -12.36
CA GLU A 39 -9.10 9.34 -13.69
C GLU A 39 -10.49 9.97 -13.88
N GLY A 40 -10.63 10.78 -14.93
CA GLY A 40 -11.86 11.52 -15.23
C GLY A 40 -12.30 12.41 -14.06
N VAL A 41 -13.47 12.14 -13.49
CA VAL A 41 -14.04 12.91 -12.37
C VAL A 41 -13.20 12.89 -11.09
N PHE A 42 -12.25 11.93 -10.99
CA PHE A 42 -11.36 11.77 -9.85
C PHE A 42 -9.96 12.36 -10.06
N GLU A 43 -9.64 12.93 -11.23
CA GLU A 43 -8.30 13.47 -11.54
C GLU A 43 -7.82 14.51 -10.51
N ARG A 44 -8.73 15.29 -9.92
CA ARG A 44 -8.40 16.28 -8.89
C ARG A 44 -7.66 15.71 -7.68
N TYR A 45 -7.80 14.40 -7.42
CA TYR A 45 -7.15 13.73 -6.30
C TYR A 45 -5.71 13.29 -6.60
N LYS A 46 -5.29 13.31 -7.88
CA LYS A 46 -3.88 13.09 -8.27
C LYS A 46 -3.05 14.37 -8.23
N LEU A 47 -3.70 15.52 -8.19
CA LEU A 47 -3.00 16.79 -8.25
C LEU A 47 -2.15 16.95 -7.00
N ASP A 48 -0.93 17.44 -7.19
CA ASP A 48 -0.15 17.94 -6.08
C ASP A 48 -0.83 19.22 -5.57
N LEU A 49 -1.41 19.13 -4.38
CA LEU A 49 -2.12 20.24 -3.75
C LEU A 49 -1.15 21.18 -3.00
N GLN A 50 0.15 20.89 -2.97
CA GLN A 50 1.12 21.69 -2.22
C GLN A 50 1.83 22.74 -3.08
N GLY A 51 1.97 23.94 -2.47
CA GLY A 51 2.93 24.97 -2.83
C GLY A 51 2.68 25.74 -4.11
N GLU A 52 3.09 27.00 -4.14
CA GLU A 52 3.20 27.73 -5.41
C GLU A 52 4.27 27.07 -6.29
N ARG A 53 3.95 26.91 -7.57
CA ARG A 53 4.91 26.41 -8.56
C ARG A 53 6.07 27.39 -8.67
N ILE A 54 7.29 26.93 -8.38
CA ILE A 54 8.52 27.67 -8.66
C ILE A 54 8.96 27.32 -10.08
N GLU A 55 9.00 28.31 -10.96
CA GLU A 55 9.51 28.14 -12.32
C GLU A 55 11.04 28.00 -12.33
N ARG A 56 11.56 27.04 -13.10
CA ARG A 56 12.98 26.74 -13.26
C ARG A 56 13.25 26.31 -14.69
N GLU A 57 14.45 26.62 -15.19
CA GLU A 57 14.89 26.15 -16.51
C GLU A 57 14.99 24.62 -16.57
N PRO A 58 14.67 23.99 -17.71
CA PRO A 58 14.85 22.55 -17.88
C PRO A 58 16.32 22.17 -17.79
N VAL A 59 16.61 21.03 -17.17
CA VAL A 59 17.97 20.49 -17.02
C VAL A 59 18.20 19.41 -18.07
N PHE A 60 19.24 19.58 -18.89
CA PHE A 60 19.72 18.60 -19.86
C PHE A 60 21.19 18.30 -19.54
N ASP A 61 21.48 17.12 -19.03
CA ASP A 61 22.82 16.77 -18.56
C ASP A 61 23.12 15.27 -18.70
N HIS A 62 24.40 14.90 -18.65
CA HIS A 62 24.88 13.53 -18.57
C HIS A 62 25.37 13.23 -17.15
N VAL A 63 24.71 12.31 -16.45
CA VAL A 63 24.99 12.00 -15.05
C VAL A 63 25.49 10.57 -14.88
N THR A 64 26.34 10.33 -13.88
CA THR A 64 26.77 8.96 -13.50
C THR A 64 25.61 8.15 -12.92
N PHE A 65 24.71 8.80 -12.18
CA PHE A 65 23.52 8.19 -11.59
C PHE A 65 22.33 9.12 -11.68
N ALA A 66 21.17 8.57 -12.03
CA ALA A 66 19.88 9.25 -12.01
C ALA A 66 18.96 8.57 -10.98
N PHE A 67 18.49 9.33 -10.00
CA PHE A 67 17.55 8.85 -8.99
C PHE A 67 16.13 9.24 -9.39
N VAL A 68 15.25 8.24 -9.55
CA VAL A 68 13.84 8.45 -9.87
C VAL A 68 13.01 8.12 -8.63
N GLY A 69 12.46 9.16 -8.00
CA GLY A 69 11.75 9.08 -6.73
C GLY A 69 12.63 9.56 -5.57
N GLY A 70 12.15 10.57 -4.85
CA GLY A 70 12.81 11.15 -3.66
C GLY A 70 12.24 10.61 -2.34
N GLY A 71 11.82 9.34 -2.33
CA GLY A 71 11.36 8.65 -1.13
C GLY A 71 12.52 8.25 -0.21
N PHE A 72 12.19 7.63 0.92
CA PHE A 72 13.16 7.07 1.87
C PHE A 72 13.63 5.67 1.45
#